data_AF-A0A7C5NY67-F1
#
_entry.id   AF-A0A7C5NY67-F1
#
_cell.length_a   1.000
_cell.length_b   1.000
_cell.length_c   1.000
_cell.angle_alpha   90.00
_cell.angle_beta   90.00
_cell.angle_gamma   90.00
#
_symmetry.space_group_name_H-M   'P 1'
#
loop_
_entity.id
_entity.type
_entity.pdbx_description
1 polymer ?
#
loop_
_entity_poly.entity_id
_entity_poly.type
_entity_poly.pdbx_seq_one_letter_code
_entity_poly.pdbx_strand_id
1 'polypeptide(L)'
;MSANTSEIVLKPEDLYAGYDARKVILNKTKDAITLDPRIFQYTREKKGWIITDPIPLIPVQNGLGMPGTIEKADVEVLADVPDGANVTVEVRSGVNSLEETGWTDWQQITGLKSSIPVEGRYLQIRVTLSANTAEKLPVIKQITIRPSLKNTYSWKKSPKIIESDICKIIRSPITFYYERPDHPKLKAFREKAKLDELIASCKTDFEALVKLQNWIASVANERPADLAKPFYPWDIDKLVKWREDKPVILGHCMSYAAVMVDSASSLGYKARHIAVLGFREMSHEVVEAWVPSLRKWVFFDPSLANYYCDKETGKAMNVLEIHNLIINKILYDDKDMTWFISRSNQETRDRVKKVGPKQLIEAKLGGWMYGNPMPANYDWGWQHGFLAHGFFQMTPRNDFYSNTNAVSKKFQSYPGYSNYPNWVDEKTPPRKGGENWFTRARDFYWTVDEASFVLVQDSQEGVLEVEMGHCMPFFAKYEIKIDEKITTPQVQNSIFKWELKNGKNRIEITPVDEYGKKGQGSFAVIEY
;
A
#
# COMPACT_ATOMS: atom_id res chain seq x y z
N MET A 1 -14.73 -39.18 -20.08
CA MET A 1 -13.41 -38.89 -19.49
C MET A 1 -13.62 -37.77 -18.50
N SER A 2 -13.53 -38.06 -17.20
CA SER A 2 -13.73 -37.07 -16.13
C SER A 2 -12.63 -36.03 -16.22
N ALA A 3 -12.98 -34.80 -16.61
CA ALA A 3 -12.10 -33.66 -16.44
C ALA A 3 -11.74 -33.60 -14.95
N ASN A 4 -10.45 -33.74 -14.63
CA ASN A 4 -9.93 -33.46 -13.29
C ASN A 4 -10.14 -31.97 -13.03
N THR A 5 -11.30 -31.58 -12.50
CA THR A 5 -11.58 -30.22 -12.08
C THR A 5 -11.13 -30.10 -10.63
N SER A 6 -9.97 -29.48 -10.39
CA SER A 6 -9.61 -29.06 -9.04
C SER A 6 -10.54 -27.91 -8.67
N GLU A 7 -11.52 -28.18 -7.83
CA GLU A 7 -12.40 -27.16 -7.26
C GLU A 7 -11.56 -26.14 -6.47
N ILE A 8 -11.79 -24.85 -6.74
CA ILE A 8 -11.16 -23.75 -6.01
C ILE A 8 -12.22 -23.15 -5.08
N VAL A 9 -11.93 -23.15 -3.78
CA VAL A 9 -12.82 -22.61 -2.75
C VAL A 9 -12.17 -21.38 -2.12
N LEU A 10 -12.84 -20.24 -2.24
CA LEU A 10 -12.46 -18.99 -1.58
C LEU A 10 -13.31 -18.80 -0.34
N LYS A 11 -12.65 -18.79 0.82
CA LYS A 11 -13.26 -18.51 2.10
C LYS A 11 -13.40 -17.00 2.32
N PRO A 12 -14.22 -16.57 3.28
CA PRO A 12 -14.38 -15.15 3.63
C PRO A 12 -13.06 -14.46 3.98
N GLU A 13 -12.11 -15.15 4.59
CA GLU A 13 -10.77 -14.59 4.81
C GLU A 13 -10.01 -14.31 3.51
N ASP A 14 -10.08 -15.19 2.50
CA ASP A 14 -9.46 -15.01 1.19
C ASP A 14 -10.09 -13.83 0.44
N LEU A 15 -11.43 -13.74 0.52
CA LEU A 15 -12.20 -12.66 -0.08
C LEU A 15 -11.85 -11.30 0.55
N TYR A 16 -11.78 -11.22 1.89
CA TYR A 16 -11.42 -9.99 2.58
C TYR A 16 -9.96 -9.61 2.35
N ALA A 17 -9.09 -10.62 2.19
CA ALA A 17 -7.68 -10.44 1.89
C ALA A 17 -7.39 -10.07 0.43
N GLY A 18 -8.35 -10.22 -0.50
CA GLY A 18 -8.20 -9.97 -1.94
C GLY A 18 -7.99 -8.50 -2.33
N TYR A 19 -7.92 -8.21 -3.63
CA TYR A 19 -7.60 -6.88 -4.19
C TYR A 19 -8.30 -5.71 -3.50
N ASP A 20 -9.64 -5.71 -3.48
CA ASP A 20 -10.45 -4.69 -2.80
C ASP A 20 -11.44 -5.38 -1.85
N ALA A 21 -11.71 -4.77 -0.70
CA ALA A 21 -12.76 -5.18 0.21
C ALA A 21 -13.19 -3.92 0.97
N ARG A 22 -14.08 -3.15 0.34
CA ARG A 22 -14.44 -1.82 0.80
C ARG A 22 -15.82 -1.80 1.42
N LYS A 23 -15.92 -1.14 2.59
CA LYS A 23 -17.16 -1.02 3.35
C LYS A 23 -17.82 -2.37 3.64
N VAL A 24 -17.00 -3.39 3.83
CA VAL A 24 -17.40 -4.74 4.26
C VAL A 24 -16.59 -5.11 5.49
N ILE A 25 -17.11 -6.02 6.30
CA ILE A 25 -16.46 -6.52 7.50
C ILE A 25 -16.40 -8.04 7.47
N LEU A 26 -15.24 -8.58 7.85
CA LEU A 26 -15.07 -9.98 8.18
C LEU A 26 -15.54 -10.19 9.62
N ASN A 27 -16.43 -11.15 9.85
CA ASN A 27 -16.91 -11.44 11.20
C ASN A 27 -15.79 -12.03 12.08
N LYS A 28 -16.02 -12.08 13.40
CA LYS A 28 -14.99 -12.50 14.38
C LYS A 28 -14.53 -13.95 14.18
N THR A 29 -15.44 -14.82 13.74
CA THR A 29 -15.18 -16.24 13.41
C THR A 29 -14.52 -16.44 12.04
N LYS A 30 -14.40 -15.38 11.24
CA LYS A 30 -13.81 -15.36 9.88
C LYS A 30 -14.49 -16.29 8.87
N ASP A 31 -15.72 -16.69 9.14
CA ASP A 31 -16.54 -17.58 8.31
C ASP A 31 -17.65 -16.84 7.56
N ALA A 32 -17.69 -15.51 7.65
CA ALA A 32 -18.57 -14.69 6.82
C ALA A 32 -18.05 -13.25 6.60
N ILE A 33 -18.33 -12.70 5.42
CA ILE A 33 -18.25 -11.25 5.15
C ILE A 33 -19.65 -10.69 5.04
N THR A 34 -19.87 -9.51 5.63
CA THR A 34 -21.10 -8.73 5.42
C THR A 34 -20.78 -7.26 5.14
N LEU A 35 -21.79 -6.52 4.72
CA LEU A 35 -21.75 -5.08 4.54
C LEU A 35 -21.45 -4.40 5.89
N ASP A 36 -20.57 -3.42 5.93
CA ASP A 36 -20.25 -2.70 7.17
C ASP A 36 -21.48 -1.86 7.59
N PRO A 37 -22.15 -2.14 8.74
CA PRO A 37 -23.35 -1.42 9.14
C PRO A 37 -23.09 0.08 9.37
N ARG A 38 -21.84 0.50 9.58
CA ARG A 38 -21.48 1.90 9.78
C ARG A 38 -21.75 2.75 8.53
N ILE A 39 -21.86 2.15 7.33
CA ILE A 39 -22.22 2.91 6.12
C ILE A 39 -23.57 3.60 6.25
N PHE A 40 -24.51 3.05 7.00
CA PHE A 40 -25.85 3.65 7.16
C PHE A 40 -25.78 5.00 7.85
N GLN A 41 -24.79 5.20 8.73
CA GLN A 41 -24.57 6.45 9.45
C GLN A 41 -23.61 7.40 8.72
N TYR A 42 -22.57 6.88 8.05
CA TYR A 42 -21.42 7.71 7.65
C TYR A 42 -21.23 7.91 6.14
N THR A 43 -21.93 7.16 5.27
CA THR A 43 -21.81 7.33 3.81
C THR A 43 -23.12 7.74 3.17
N ARG A 44 -23.06 8.32 1.97
CA ARG A 44 -24.24 8.44 1.10
C ARG A 44 -24.55 7.12 0.41
N GLU A 45 -23.51 6.45 -0.07
CA GLU A 45 -23.63 5.19 -0.79
C GLU A 45 -23.76 4.01 0.20
N LYS A 46 -24.90 3.31 0.15
CA LYS A 46 -25.20 2.13 0.98
C LYS A 46 -24.74 0.83 0.30
N LYS A 47 -23.50 0.84 -0.17
CA LYS A 47 -22.87 -0.28 -0.88
C LYS A 47 -21.46 -0.54 -0.35
N GLY A 48 -21.05 -1.78 -0.43
CA GLY A 48 -19.70 -2.25 -0.23
C GLY A 48 -19.37 -3.28 -1.31
N TRP A 49 -18.09 -3.59 -1.47
CA TRP A 49 -17.68 -4.53 -2.51
C TRP A 49 -16.42 -5.28 -2.13
N ILE A 50 -16.25 -6.42 -2.78
CA ILE A 50 -15.10 -7.31 -2.69
C ILE A 50 -14.59 -7.50 -4.12
N ILE A 51 -13.28 -7.45 -4.33
CA ILE A 51 -12.62 -7.81 -5.57
C ILE A 51 -11.49 -8.75 -5.21
N THR A 52 -11.44 -9.95 -5.80
CA THR A 52 -10.37 -10.91 -5.56
C THR A 52 -9.06 -10.44 -6.23
N ASP A 53 -7.91 -10.87 -5.69
CA ASP A 53 -6.71 -10.90 -6.54
C ASP A 53 -6.93 -11.88 -7.72
N PRO A 54 -6.13 -11.84 -8.79
CA PRO A 54 -6.21 -12.83 -9.87
C PRO A 54 -6.07 -14.27 -9.37
N ILE A 55 -7.06 -15.10 -9.70
CA ILE A 55 -7.18 -16.48 -9.27
C ILE A 55 -6.65 -17.37 -10.40
N PRO A 56 -5.55 -18.13 -10.20
CA PRO A 56 -5.11 -19.11 -11.19
C PRO A 56 -6.13 -20.24 -11.28
N LEU A 57 -6.60 -20.53 -12.50
CA LEU A 57 -7.56 -21.60 -12.75
C LEU A 57 -6.91 -22.94 -13.12
N ILE A 58 -5.63 -22.91 -13.48
CA ILE A 58 -4.84 -24.11 -13.78
C ILE A 58 -3.94 -24.39 -12.56
N PRO A 59 -3.85 -25.65 -12.10
CA PRO A 59 -3.02 -26.02 -10.97
C PRO A 59 -1.54 -25.66 -11.15
N VAL A 60 -0.87 -25.45 -10.01
CA VAL A 60 0.58 -25.29 -9.92
C VAL A 60 1.19 -26.61 -9.46
N GLN A 61 2.23 -27.07 -10.15
CA GLN A 61 3.00 -28.26 -9.80
C GLN A 61 4.49 -27.88 -9.64
N ASN A 62 5.12 -28.29 -8.54
CA ASN A 62 6.54 -27.97 -8.26
C ASN A 62 6.88 -26.46 -8.31
N GLY A 63 5.91 -25.60 -8.00
CA GLY A 63 6.05 -24.14 -8.08
C GLY A 63 5.84 -23.54 -9.47
N LEU A 64 5.49 -24.36 -10.47
CA LEU A 64 5.28 -23.96 -11.85
C LEU A 64 3.80 -24.13 -12.24
N GLY A 65 3.20 -23.13 -12.88
CA GLY A 65 1.88 -23.27 -13.48
C GLY A 65 1.89 -24.37 -14.53
N MET A 66 0.92 -25.28 -14.49
CA MET A 66 0.83 -26.34 -15.49
C MET A 66 0.40 -25.79 -16.86
N PRO A 67 0.79 -26.45 -17.96
CA PRO A 67 0.45 -26.00 -19.29
C PRO A 67 -1.00 -26.37 -19.61
N GLY A 68 -1.76 -25.44 -20.15
CA GLY A 68 -3.11 -25.74 -20.62
C GLY A 68 -3.98 -24.53 -20.89
N THR A 69 -5.23 -24.79 -21.27
CA THR A 69 -6.24 -23.77 -21.53
C THR A 69 -7.55 -24.10 -20.83
N ILE A 70 -8.23 -23.06 -20.35
CA ILE A 70 -9.56 -23.13 -19.78
C ILE A 70 -10.59 -22.85 -20.87
N GLU A 71 -11.65 -23.65 -20.95
CA GLU A 71 -12.79 -23.34 -21.81
C GLU A 71 -13.80 -22.45 -21.10
N LYS A 72 -14.12 -22.82 -19.86
CA LYS A 72 -15.12 -22.15 -19.02
C LYS A 72 -14.84 -22.39 -17.55
N ALA A 73 -15.46 -21.60 -16.68
CA ALA A 73 -15.47 -21.82 -15.25
C ALA A 73 -16.90 -21.70 -14.70
N ASP A 74 -17.32 -22.66 -13.87
CA ASP A 74 -18.55 -22.51 -13.11
C ASP A 74 -18.24 -21.76 -11.82
N VAL A 75 -18.90 -20.63 -11.62
CA VAL A 75 -18.76 -19.77 -10.43
C VAL A 75 -20.04 -19.87 -9.60
N GLU A 76 -19.89 -20.10 -8.30
CA GLU A 76 -20.99 -20.22 -7.34
C GLU A 76 -20.67 -19.42 -6.08
N VAL A 77 -21.52 -18.46 -5.74
CA VAL A 77 -21.43 -17.63 -4.53
C VAL A 77 -22.47 -18.10 -3.53
N LEU A 78 -22.01 -18.63 -2.40
CA LEU A 78 -22.87 -18.97 -1.27
C LEU A 78 -23.11 -17.71 -0.43
N ALA A 79 -24.35 -17.23 -0.43
CA ALA A 79 -24.74 -16.02 0.29
C ALA A 79 -26.14 -16.13 0.92
N ASP A 80 -26.32 -15.48 2.06
CA ASP A 80 -27.64 -15.20 2.63
C ASP A 80 -28.04 -13.77 2.21
N VAL A 81 -29.17 -13.63 1.50
CA VAL A 81 -29.65 -12.34 0.99
C VAL A 81 -31.05 -12.08 1.52
N PRO A 82 -31.20 -11.34 2.64
CA PRO A 82 -32.52 -11.02 3.20
C PRO A 82 -33.29 -10.00 2.35
N ASP A 83 -34.60 -9.88 2.58
CA ASP A 83 -35.44 -8.89 1.90
C ASP A 83 -34.91 -7.46 2.06
N GLY A 84 -34.74 -6.77 0.93
CA GLY A 84 -34.17 -5.42 0.89
C GLY A 84 -32.64 -5.38 0.87
N ALA A 85 -31.97 -6.53 0.79
CA ALA A 85 -30.56 -6.65 0.45
C ALA A 85 -30.36 -7.13 -1.00
N ASN A 86 -29.17 -6.91 -1.54
CA ASN A 86 -28.77 -7.37 -2.87
C ASN A 86 -27.29 -7.76 -2.89
N VAL A 87 -26.98 -8.78 -3.68
CA VAL A 87 -25.64 -9.24 -4.02
C VAL A 87 -25.54 -9.33 -5.54
N THR A 88 -24.64 -8.55 -6.14
CA THR A 88 -24.32 -8.66 -7.57
C THR A 88 -22.92 -9.22 -7.73
N VAL A 89 -22.75 -10.09 -8.72
CA VAL A 89 -21.48 -10.76 -9.00
C VAL A 89 -21.06 -10.42 -10.42
N GLU A 90 -19.86 -9.89 -10.56
CA GLU A 90 -19.20 -9.61 -11.83
C GLU A 90 -17.91 -10.41 -11.91
N VAL A 91 -17.55 -10.81 -13.12
CA VAL A 91 -16.35 -11.62 -13.39
C VAL A 91 -15.59 -11.02 -14.56
N ARG A 92 -14.28 -11.21 -14.56
CA ARG A 92 -13.43 -11.00 -15.73
C ARG A 92 -12.33 -12.06 -15.75
N SER A 93 -11.82 -12.39 -16.92
CA SER A 93 -10.71 -13.33 -17.09
C SER A 93 -9.54 -12.67 -17.80
N GLY A 94 -8.34 -13.20 -17.61
CA GLY A 94 -7.15 -12.68 -18.26
C GLY A 94 -6.03 -13.69 -18.41
N VAL A 95 -5.05 -13.29 -19.22
CA VAL A 95 -3.86 -14.10 -19.55
C VAL A 95 -2.71 -13.93 -18.55
N ASN A 96 -2.62 -12.80 -17.86
CA ASN A 96 -1.52 -12.45 -16.96
C ASN A 96 -2.05 -12.06 -15.57
N SER A 97 -1.50 -12.66 -14.52
CA SER A 97 -1.89 -12.37 -13.13
C SER A 97 -1.30 -11.09 -12.55
N LEU A 98 -0.22 -10.56 -13.09
CA LEU A 98 0.52 -9.44 -12.53
C LEU A 98 0.28 -8.12 -13.25
N GLU A 99 -0.36 -8.14 -14.42
CA GLU A 99 -0.75 -6.96 -15.20
C GLU A 99 -2.24 -6.96 -15.54
N GLU A 100 -2.83 -5.78 -15.66
CA GLU A 100 -4.25 -5.63 -16.03
C GLU A 100 -4.50 -5.63 -17.54
N THR A 101 -3.44 -5.56 -18.36
CA THR A 101 -3.56 -5.65 -19.81
C THR A 101 -3.91 -7.08 -20.24
N GLY A 102 -4.79 -7.22 -21.24
CA GLY A 102 -5.22 -8.54 -21.70
C GLY A 102 -6.28 -9.21 -20.82
N TRP A 103 -6.95 -8.44 -19.97
CA TRP A 103 -8.15 -8.85 -19.24
C TRP A 103 -9.40 -8.44 -20.00
N THR A 104 -10.44 -9.27 -19.92
CA THR A 104 -11.78 -8.93 -20.42
C THR A 104 -12.40 -7.79 -19.61
N ASP A 105 -13.41 -7.14 -20.16
CA ASP A 105 -14.29 -6.28 -19.39
C ASP A 105 -14.99 -7.08 -18.27
N TRP A 106 -15.44 -6.36 -17.24
CA TRP A 106 -16.27 -6.94 -16.19
C TRP A 106 -17.65 -7.30 -16.76
N GLN A 107 -18.04 -8.56 -16.57
CA GLN A 107 -19.34 -9.07 -16.98
C GLN A 107 -20.13 -9.52 -15.76
N GLN A 108 -21.33 -8.99 -15.59
CA GLN A 108 -22.24 -9.44 -14.53
C GLN A 108 -22.80 -10.83 -14.87
N ILE A 109 -22.74 -11.77 -13.92
CA ILE A 109 -23.39 -13.07 -14.07
C ILE A 109 -24.85 -13.02 -13.62
N THR A 110 -25.68 -13.91 -14.18
CA THR A 110 -27.08 -14.05 -13.76
C THR A 110 -27.17 -14.82 -12.44
N GLY A 111 -27.74 -14.17 -11.42
CA GLY A 111 -27.88 -14.76 -10.08
C GLY A 111 -26.55 -14.96 -9.36
N LEU A 112 -26.47 -16.00 -8.52
CA LEU A 112 -25.29 -16.34 -7.73
C LEU A 112 -24.54 -17.59 -8.22
N LYS A 113 -25.00 -18.18 -9.32
CA LYS A 113 -24.38 -19.36 -9.92
C LYS A 113 -24.46 -19.27 -11.44
N SER A 114 -23.31 -19.31 -12.11
CA SER A 114 -23.25 -19.24 -13.57
C SER A 114 -22.01 -19.92 -14.12
N SER A 115 -22.09 -20.33 -15.39
CA SER A 115 -20.98 -20.85 -16.17
C SER A 115 -20.51 -19.76 -17.11
N ILE A 116 -19.23 -19.39 -17.04
CA ILE A 116 -18.67 -18.30 -17.85
C ILE A 116 -17.56 -18.82 -18.77
N PRO A 117 -17.46 -18.33 -20.02
CA PRO A 117 -16.27 -18.53 -20.82
C PRO A 117 -15.07 -17.88 -20.12
N VAL A 118 -13.89 -18.45 -20.30
CA VAL A 118 -12.64 -17.91 -19.74
C VAL A 118 -11.66 -17.65 -20.86
N GLU A 119 -11.18 -16.41 -20.93
CA GLU A 119 -10.08 -16.00 -21.78
C GLU A 119 -8.80 -15.96 -20.94
N GLY A 120 -7.87 -16.89 -21.22
CA GLY A 120 -6.59 -17.00 -20.54
C GLY A 120 -6.56 -18.03 -19.40
N ARG A 121 -5.82 -17.73 -18.33
CA ARG A 121 -5.51 -18.64 -17.21
C ARG A 121 -6.06 -18.17 -15.88
N TYR A 122 -6.47 -16.91 -15.78
CA TYR A 122 -6.82 -16.27 -14.54
C TYR A 122 -8.26 -15.78 -14.55
N LEU A 123 -8.86 -15.75 -13.36
CA LEU A 123 -10.18 -15.17 -13.11
C LEU A 123 -10.08 -14.12 -12.01
N GLN A 124 -10.88 -13.06 -12.12
CA GLN A 124 -11.19 -12.19 -11.00
C GLN A 124 -12.69 -12.10 -10.81
N ILE A 125 -13.09 -11.99 -9.55
CA ILE A 125 -14.50 -11.88 -9.16
C ILE A 125 -14.66 -10.59 -8.37
N ARG A 126 -15.70 -9.83 -8.71
CA ARG A 126 -16.18 -8.69 -7.96
C ARG A 126 -17.57 -8.99 -7.42
N VAL A 127 -17.75 -8.82 -6.12
CA VAL A 127 -19.04 -8.97 -5.44
C VAL A 127 -19.43 -7.61 -4.87
N THR A 128 -20.58 -7.07 -5.25
CA THR A 128 -21.12 -5.84 -4.66
C THR A 128 -22.29 -6.18 -3.75
N LEU A 129 -22.22 -5.69 -2.51
CA LEU A 129 -23.20 -5.87 -1.46
C LEU A 129 -23.94 -4.55 -1.26
N SER A 130 -25.27 -4.60 -1.12
CA SER A 130 -26.07 -3.43 -0.75
C SER A 130 -27.27 -3.84 0.11
N ALA A 131 -27.76 -2.93 0.93
CA ALA A 131 -28.96 -3.12 1.71
C ALA A 131 -29.68 -1.80 1.99
N ASN A 132 -30.99 -1.88 2.21
CA ASN A 132 -31.82 -0.75 2.57
C ASN A 132 -31.64 -0.32 4.03
N THR A 133 -31.33 -1.26 4.93
CA THR A 133 -31.21 -1.01 6.38
C THR A 133 -30.07 -1.80 7.01
N ALA A 134 -29.68 -1.43 8.24
CA ALA A 134 -28.58 -2.06 8.97
C ALA A 134 -28.96 -3.41 9.61
N GLU A 135 -30.26 -3.70 9.73
CA GLU A 135 -30.80 -4.91 10.39
C GLU A 135 -30.89 -6.11 9.42
N LYS A 136 -30.87 -5.85 8.11
CA LYS A 136 -31.01 -6.86 7.06
C LYS A 136 -29.86 -6.77 6.06
N LEU A 137 -28.70 -7.28 6.46
CA LEU A 137 -27.48 -7.22 5.66
C LEU A 137 -27.26 -8.52 4.87
N PRO A 138 -26.77 -8.44 3.62
CA PRO A 138 -26.35 -9.63 2.88
C PRO A 138 -25.06 -10.19 3.50
N VAL A 139 -24.92 -11.52 3.46
CA VAL A 139 -23.78 -12.23 4.03
C VAL A 139 -23.19 -13.18 3.00
N ILE A 140 -21.89 -13.05 2.71
CA ILE A 140 -21.14 -13.96 1.84
C ILE A 140 -20.41 -14.99 2.72
N LYS A 141 -20.63 -16.28 2.44
CA LYS A 141 -20.02 -17.40 3.18
C LYS A 141 -18.90 -18.08 2.39
N GLN A 142 -19.00 -18.11 1.06
CA GLN A 142 -18.02 -18.82 0.21
C GLN A 142 -18.18 -18.42 -1.25
N ILE A 143 -17.09 -18.48 -2.01
CA ILE A 143 -17.14 -18.56 -3.48
C ILE A 143 -16.46 -19.85 -3.92
N THR A 144 -17.10 -20.60 -4.82
CA THR A 144 -16.57 -21.84 -5.39
C THR A 144 -16.42 -21.69 -6.89
N ILE A 145 -15.27 -22.09 -7.42
CA ILE A 145 -14.93 -22.01 -8.84
C ILE A 145 -14.54 -23.39 -9.34
N ARG A 146 -15.17 -23.85 -10.43
CA ARG A 146 -14.90 -25.15 -11.05
C ARG A 146 -14.47 -24.94 -12.50
N PRO A 147 -13.15 -24.86 -12.77
CA PRO A 147 -12.64 -24.69 -14.11
C PRO A 147 -12.81 -25.94 -14.96
N SER A 148 -13.18 -25.78 -16.23
CA SER A 148 -13.21 -26.84 -17.25
C SER A 148 -11.98 -26.73 -18.15
N LEU A 149 -11.04 -27.67 -17.99
CA LEU A 149 -9.81 -27.74 -18.79
C LEU A 149 -10.10 -28.35 -20.16
N LYS A 150 -9.59 -27.72 -21.23
CA LYS A 150 -9.76 -28.19 -22.62
C LYS A 150 -8.51 -28.87 -23.17
N ASN A 151 -7.36 -28.22 -23.04
CA ASN A 151 -6.07 -28.71 -23.51
C ASN A 151 -5.14 -28.85 -22.31
N THR A 152 -4.67 -30.06 -22.02
CA THR A 152 -3.62 -30.29 -21.02
C THR A 152 -2.44 -30.90 -21.74
N TYR A 153 -1.25 -30.39 -21.44
CA TYR A 153 -0.01 -30.92 -21.97
C TYR A 153 0.75 -31.61 -20.84
N SER A 154 1.49 -32.66 -21.17
CA SER A 154 2.36 -33.33 -20.21
C SER A 154 3.78 -33.29 -20.73
N TRP A 155 4.66 -32.65 -19.97
CA TRP A 155 6.09 -32.76 -20.21
C TRP A 155 6.59 -34.12 -19.72
N LYS A 156 7.55 -34.72 -20.42
CA LYS A 156 8.17 -35.97 -19.99
C LYS A 156 9.06 -35.73 -18.77
N LYS A 157 9.74 -34.58 -18.75
CA LYS A 157 10.50 -34.10 -17.59
C LYS A 157 9.66 -33.13 -16.77
N SER A 158 9.65 -33.31 -15.45
CA SER A 158 8.98 -32.40 -14.52
C SER A 158 9.99 -31.42 -13.93
N PRO A 159 10.12 -30.19 -14.47
CA PRO A 159 10.95 -29.17 -13.87
C PRO A 159 10.48 -28.83 -12.45
N LYS A 160 11.40 -28.32 -11.64
CA LYS A 160 11.12 -27.92 -10.26
C LYS A 160 11.88 -26.66 -9.86
N ILE A 161 11.20 -25.74 -9.18
CA ILE A 161 11.87 -24.66 -8.46
C ILE A 161 12.62 -25.26 -7.26
N ILE A 162 13.95 -25.12 -7.26
CA ILE A 162 14.82 -25.60 -6.17
C ILE A 162 15.28 -24.47 -5.24
N GLU A 163 15.24 -23.23 -5.71
CA GLU A 163 15.57 -22.02 -4.93
C GLU A 163 14.84 -20.81 -5.53
N SER A 164 14.38 -19.87 -4.70
CA SER A 164 13.76 -18.63 -5.17
C SER A 164 13.69 -17.54 -4.11
N ASP A 165 13.80 -16.29 -4.54
CA ASP A 165 13.31 -15.10 -3.84
C ASP A 165 12.46 -14.31 -4.84
N ILE A 166 11.19 -14.70 -4.96
CA ILE A 166 10.23 -14.01 -5.82
C ILE A 166 9.45 -13.03 -4.95
N CYS A 167 9.61 -11.75 -5.23
CA CYS A 167 8.90 -10.67 -4.56
C CYS A 167 7.40 -10.86 -4.68
N LYS A 168 6.66 -10.69 -3.57
CA LYS A 168 5.20 -10.66 -3.60
C LYS A 168 4.73 -9.23 -3.80
N ILE A 169 4.19 -8.91 -4.96
CA ILE A 169 3.58 -7.60 -5.19
C ILE A 169 2.25 -7.50 -4.43
N ILE A 170 2.17 -6.56 -3.50
CA ILE A 170 0.93 -6.17 -2.84
C ILE A 170 0.40 -4.94 -3.55
N ARG A 171 -0.82 -5.02 -4.09
CA ARG A 171 -1.52 -3.89 -4.72
C ARG A 171 -2.55 -3.29 -3.78
N SER A 172 -2.66 -1.96 -3.85
CA SER A 172 -3.71 -1.20 -3.18
C SER A 172 -4.81 -0.82 -4.18
N PRO A 173 -6.08 -0.83 -3.76
CA PRO A 173 -7.16 -0.24 -4.54
C PRO A 173 -7.20 1.30 -4.44
N ILE A 174 -6.24 1.91 -3.72
CA ILE A 174 -5.98 3.34 -3.73
C ILE A 174 -5.00 3.65 -4.85
N THR A 175 -5.43 4.43 -5.84
CA THR A 175 -4.53 5.02 -6.82
C THR A 175 -3.70 6.11 -6.15
N PHE A 176 -2.37 5.99 -6.21
CA PHE A 176 -1.44 7.02 -5.77
C PHE A 176 -0.74 7.68 -6.96
N TYR A 177 -0.75 9.00 -7.01
CA TYR A 177 -0.09 9.77 -8.07
C TYR A 177 1.27 10.29 -7.58
N TYR A 178 2.34 9.78 -8.20
CA TYR A 178 3.71 10.13 -7.86
C TYR A 178 4.21 11.33 -8.66
N GLU A 179 4.85 12.28 -7.99
CA GLU A 179 5.59 13.36 -8.66
C GLU A 179 6.83 12.82 -9.34
N ARG A 180 7.17 13.40 -10.49
CA ARG A 180 8.37 13.02 -11.22
C ARG A 180 9.64 13.58 -10.55
N PRO A 181 10.66 12.76 -10.27
CA PRO A 181 11.96 13.23 -9.78
C PRO A 181 12.63 14.30 -10.65
N ASP A 182 12.38 14.28 -11.96
CA ASP A 182 12.94 15.22 -12.94
C ASP A 182 12.11 16.51 -13.11
N HIS A 183 11.02 16.68 -12.35
CA HIS A 183 10.22 17.89 -12.42
C HIS A 183 11.10 19.14 -12.16
N PRO A 184 11.05 20.19 -13.00
CA PRO A 184 12.00 21.31 -12.94
C PRO A 184 12.15 21.96 -11.55
N LYS A 185 11.05 22.12 -10.82
CA LYS A 185 11.08 22.67 -9.44
C LYS A 185 11.80 21.75 -8.45
N LEU A 186 11.56 20.44 -8.51
CA LEU A 186 12.20 19.47 -7.63
C LEU A 186 13.69 19.36 -7.93
N LYS A 187 14.05 19.34 -9.22
CA LYS A 187 15.45 19.35 -9.65
C LYS A 187 16.19 20.61 -9.16
N ALA A 188 15.61 21.79 -9.38
CA ALA A 188 16.19 23.05 -8.93
C ALA A 188 16.36 23.11 -7.41
N PHE A 189 15.38 22.60 -6.65
CA PHE A 189 15.49 22.50 -5.20
C PHE A 189 16.58 21.52 -4.76
N ARG A 190 16.63 20.31 -5.35
CA ARG A 190 17.65 19.28 -5.07
C ARG A 190 19.07 19.80 -5.25
N GLU A 191 19.32 20.48 -6.37
CA GLU A 191 20.61 21.09 -6.70
C GLU A 191 20.95 22.20 -5.71
N LYS A 192 20.03 23.14 -5.47
CA LYS A 192 20.27 24.29 -4.57
C LYS A 192 20.48 23.87 -3.12
N ALA A 193 19.75 22.85 -2.65
CA ALA A 193 19.88 22.28 -1.32
C ALA A 193 21.01 21.24 -1.19
N LYS A 194 21.72 20.93 -2.29
CA LYS A 194 22.83 19.98 -2.34
C LYS A 194 22.45 18.62 -1.73
N LEU A 195 21.24 18.13 -2.05
CA LEU A 195 20.73 16.91 -1.43
C LEU A 195 21.54 15.67 -1.78
N ASP A 196 22.15 15.63 -2.98
CA ASP A 196 23.08 14.58 -3.37
C ASP A 196 24.30 14.51 -2.44
N GLU A 197 24.95 15.65 -2.20
CA GLU A 197 26.09 15.76 -1.28
C GLU A 197 25.68 15.38 0.15
N LEU A 198 24.48 15.78 0.56
CA LEU A 198 23.93 15.47 1.87
C LEU A 198 23.88 13.95 2.09
N ILE A 199 23.43 13.16 1.11
CA ILE A 199 23.27 11.71 1.28
C ILE A 199 24.44 10.87 0.75
N ALA A 200 25.43 11.46 0.09
CA ALA A 200 26.52 10.74 -0.58
C ALA A 200 27.30 9.77 0.33
N SER A 201 27.39 10.06 1.64
CA SER A 201 28.10 9.23 2.61
C SER A 201 27.26 8.09 3.21
N CYS A 202 25.97 8.02 2.91
CA CYS A 202 25.05 7.03 3.46
C CYS A 202 25.23 5.68 2.76
N LYS A 203 25.26 4.60 3.54
CA LYS A 203 25.45 3.24 3.02
C LYS A 203 24.15 2.56 2.62
N THR A 204 23.04 3.03 3.20
CA THR A 204 21.69 2.50 2.96
C THR A 204 20.73 3.62 2.63
N ASP A 205 19.64 3.28 1.94
CA ASP A 205 18.51 4.18 1.71
C ASP A 205 17.85 4.65 3.03
N PHE A 206 17.81 3.78 4.04
CA PHE A 206 17.31 4.13 5.36
C PHE A 206 18.16 5.22 6.02
N GLU A 207 19.49 5.07 6.01
CA GLU A 207 20.41 6.09 6.50
C GLU A 207 20.26 7.40 5.73
N ALA A 208 20.09 7.35 4.41
CA ALA A 208 19.88 8.52 3.58
C ALA A 208 18.59 9.27 3.96
N LEU A 209 17.46 8.56 4.15
CA LEU A 209 16.19 9.15 4.56
C LEU A 209 16.22 9.72 5.98
N VAL A 210 16.90 9.03 6.92
CA VAL A 210 17.11 9.55 8.28
C VAL A 210 17.98 10.83 8.24
N LYS A 211 19.06 10.84 7.45
CA LYS A 211 19.93 12.02 7.30
C LYS A 211 19.18 13.18 6.65
N LEU A 212 18.35 12.90 5.65
CA LEU A 212 17.49 13.89 5.00
C LEU A 212 16.50 14.50 5.99
N GLN A 213 15.76 13.67 6.74
CA GLN A 213 14.87 14.14 7.82
C GLN A 213 15.60 15.05 8.81
N ASN A 214 16.77 14.62 9.28
CA ASN A 214 17.52 15.36 10.30
C ASN A 214 17.99 16.72 9.79
N TRP A 215 18.43 16.78 8.52
CA TRP A 215 18.76 18.04 7.87
C TRP A 215 17.53 18.94 7.77
N ILE A 216 16.39 18.43 7.29
CA ILE A 216 15.15 19.20 7.16
C ILE A 216 14.72 19.76 8.53
N ALA A 217 14.75 18.94 9.59
CA ALA A 217 14.43 19.36 10.95
C ALA A 217 15.34 20.48 11.47
N SER A 218 16.59 20.53 10.99
CA SER A 218 17.57 21.57 11.34
C SER A 218 17.42 22.87 10.56
N VAL A 219 16.64 22.88 9.47
CA VAL A 219 16.42 24.09 8.68
C VAL A 219 15.65 25.13 9.48
N ALA A 220 16.11 26.38 9.46
CA ALA A 220 15.48 27.47 10.20
C ALA A 220 13.98 27.60 9.86
N ASN A 221 13.17 27.96 10.86
CA ASN A 221 11.72 28.09 10.71
C ASN A 221 11.24 29.53 10.82
N GLU A 222 10.29 29.89 9.97
CA GLU A 222 9.46 31.10 10.15
C GLU A 222 7.99 30.74 9.99
N ARG A 223 7.11 31.43 10.72
CA ARG A 223 5.67 31.13 10.71
C ARG A 223 4.85 32.34 10.27
N PRO A 224 4.85 32.66 8.97
CA PRO A 224 4.03 33.77 8.48
C PRO A 224 2.54 33.46 8.65
N ALA A 225 1.77 34.44 9.14
CA ALA A 225 0.36 34.27 9.48
C ALA A 225 -0.55 33.90 8.29
N ASP A 226 -0.13 34.25 7.07
CA ASP A 226 -0.95 34.09 5.86
C ASP A 226 -0.52 32.93 4.95
N LEU A 227 0.43 32.08 5.38
CA LEU A 227 0.97 30.99 4.54
C LEU A 227 -0.13 30.11 3.94
N ALA A 228 -1.16 29.83 4.73
CA ALA A 228 -2.21 28.88 4.39
C ALA A 228 -3.49 29.56 3.89
N LYS A 229 -3.43 30.84 3.49
CA LYS A 229 -4.57 31.61 2.96
C LYS A 229 -4.45 31.77 1.43
N PRO A 230 -5.49 31.46 0.64
CA PRO A 230 -6.78 30.86 1.02
C PRO A 230 -6.72 29.34 1.25
N PHE A 231 -5.62 28.68 0.90
CA PHE A 231 -5.36 27.26 1.16
C PHE A 231 -3.86 27.01 1.27
N TYR A 232 -3.47 25.84 1.75
CA TYR A 232 -2.07 25.48 1.90
C TYR A 232 -1.38 25.31 0.54
N PRO A 233 -0.17 25.86 0.33
CA PRO A 233 0.36 26.04 -1.02
C PRO A 233 0.85 24.76 -1.71
N TRP A 234 1.28 23.73 -0.96
CA TRP A 234 1.86 22.48 -1.50
C TRP A 234 2.88 22.72 -2.63
N ASP A 235 3.76 23.71 -2.43
CA ASP A 235 4.70 24.17 -3.44
C ASP A 235 6.00 24.58 -2.75
N ILE A 236 7.09 23.89 -3.07
CA ILE A 236 8.41 24.05 -2.44
C ILE A 236 8.91 25.50 -2.52
N ASP A 237 8.62 26.22 -3.61
CA ASP A 237 9.05 27.62 -3.79
C ASP A 237 8.29 28.59 -2.87
N LYS A 238 7.11 28.19 -2.39
CA LYS A 238 6.31 28.95 -1.43
C LYS A 238 6.61 28.52 0.00
N LEU A 239 7.07 27.30 0.21
CA LEU A 239 7.40 26.73 1.51
C LEU A 239 8.84 27.00 1.93
N VAL A 240 9.78 27.23 1.01
CA VAL A 240 11.19 27.46 1.31
C VAL A 240 11.65 28.81 0.75
N LYS A 241 12.19 29.65 1.65
CA LYS A 241 12.94 30.85 1.28
C LYS A 241 14.43 30.63 1.45
N TRP A 242 15.24 31.37 0.70
CA TRP A 242 16.69 31.31 0.79
C TRP A 242 17.23 32.64 1.33
N ARG A 243 18.12 32.57 2.33
CA ARG A 243 18.86 33.71 2.89
C ARG A 243 20.32 33.36 2.93
N GLU A 244 21.15 34.12 2.21
CA GLU A 244 22.61 33.88 2.17
C GLU A 244 22.93 32.39 1.91
N ASP A 245 22.25 31.81 0.91
CA ASP A 245 22.32 30.40 0.50
C ASP A 245 21.87 29.36 1.54
N LYS A 246 21.25 29.78 2.64
CA LYS A 246 20.62 28.87 3.62
C LYS A 246 19.10 28.83 3.43
N PRO A 247 18.48 27.64 3.41
CA PRO A 247 17.04 27.53 3.35
C PRO A 247 16.39 27.94 4.68
N VAL A 248 15.16 28.41 4.59
CA VAL A 248 14.25 28.73 5.69
C VAL A 248 12.89 28.15 5.34
N ILE A 249 12.39 27.18 6.13
CA ILE A 249 11.08 26.57 5.93
C ILE A 249 10.02 27.46 6.57
N LEU A 250 9.01 27.82 5.80
CA LEU A 250 7.87 28.61 6.21
C LEU A 250 6.73 27.71 6.68
N GLY A 251 6.21 27.93 7.88
CA GLY A 251 5.03 27.28 8.44
C GLY A 251 5.32 26.24 9.52
N HIS A 252 4.51 25.20 9.58
CA HIS A 252 4.47 24.23 10.68
C HIS A 252 4.68 22.79 10.17
N CYS A 253 4.24 21.77 10.91
CA CYS A 253 4.46 20.35 10.58
C CYS A 253 4.20 19.99 9.11
N MET A 254 3.10 20.49 8.54
CA MET A 254 2.75 20.26 7.14
C MET A 254 3.84 20.74 6.18
N SER A 255 4.53 21.85 6.49
CA SER A 255 5.59 22.40 5.66
C SER A 255 6.80 21.49 5.64
N TYR A 256 7.17 20.99 6.81
CA TYR A 256 8.29 20.07 6.96
C TYR A 256 7.98 18.73 6.28
N ALA A 257 6.74 18.23 6.42
CA ALA A 257 6.29 17.02 5.75
C ALA A 257 6.28 17.18 4.22
N ALA A 258 5.76 18.30 3.70
CA ALA A 258 5.78 18.59 2.27
C ALA A 258 7.22 18.72 1.73
N VAL A 259 8.09 19.48 2.41
CA VAL A 259 9.51 19.61 2.04
C VAL A 259 10.22 18.25 2.05
N MET A 260 9.93 17.38 3.02
CA MET A 260 10.49 16.03 3.07
C MET A 260 9.99 15.15 1.92
N VAL A 261 8.69 15.19 1.61
CA VAL A 261 8.13 14.45 0.47
C VAL A 261 8.76 14.93 -0.85
N ASP A 262 8.90 16.24 -1.05
CA ASP A 262 9.50 16.82 -2.25
C ASP A 262 10.99 16.50 -2.36
N SER A 263 11.72 16.63 -1.25
CA SER A 263 13.15 16.29 -1.18
C SER A 263 13.38 14.82 -1.50
N ALA A 264 12.63 13.92 -0.86
CA ALA A 264 12.72 12.48 -1.09
C ALA A 264 12.36 12.12 -2.54
N SER A 265 11.29 12.72 -3.08
CA SER A 265 10.85 12.50 -4.47
C SER A 265 11.91 12.98 -5.47
N SER A 266 12.53 14.13 -5.24
CA SER A 266 13.61 14.65 -6.09
C SER A 266 14.83 13.73 -6.15
N LEU A 267 15.08 12.95 -5.09
CA LEU A 267 16.15 11.95 -4.98
C LEU A 267 15.72 10.57 -5.53
N GLY A 268 14.49 10.43 -6.00
CA GLY A 268 13.94 9.18 -6.53
C GLY A 268 13.33 8.23 -5.49
N TYR A 269 13.24 8.64 -4.22
CA TYR A 269 12.49 7.91 -3.19
C TYR A 269 10.98 8.13 -3.33
N LYS A 270 10.19 7.15 -2.90
CA LYS A 270 8.73 7.26 -2.91
C LYS A 270 8.28 7.62 -1.50
N ALA A 271 7.71 8.81 -1.34
CA ALA A 271 7.28 9.33 -0.05
C ALA A 271 5.88 9.90 -0.15
N ARG A 272 5.15 9.86 0.96
CA ARG A 272 3.77 10.32 1.05
C ARG A 272 3.52 11.04 2.36
N HIS A 273 2.56 11.95 2.29
CA HIS A 273 2.08 12.70 3.43
C HIS A 273 0.96 11.95 4.16
N ILE A 274 1.03 11.91 5.49
CA ILE A 274 0.00 11.35 6.37
C ILE A 274 -0.39 12.39 7.42
N ALA A 275 -1.69 12.63 7.54
CA ALA A 275 -2.28 13.40 8.63
C ALA A 275 -2.69 12.49 9.77
N VAL A 276 -2.31 12.84 11.00
CA VAL A 276 -2.63 12.09 12.21
C VAL A 276 -3.35 12.95 13.23
N LEU A 277 -4.27 12.36 14.00
CA LEU A 277 -4.97 13.00 15.11
C LEU A 277 -5.12 12.02 16.27
N GLY A 278 -4.62 12.38 17.43
CA GLY A 278 -4.65 11.49 18.59
C GLY A 278 -4.91 12.20 19.89
N PHE A 279 -4.22 11.74 20.92
CA PHE A 279 -4.39 12.10 22.31
C PHE A 279 -4.64 13.60 22.53
N ARG A 280 -5.80 13.94 23.12
CA ARG A 280 -6.21 15.32 23.45
C ARG A 280 -6.24 16.27 22.25
N GLU A 281 -6.75 15.78 21.12
CA GLU A 281 -6.81 16.49 19.84
C GLU A 281 -5.43 16.91 19.31
N MET A 282 -4.38 16.18 19.68
CA MET A 282 -3.05 16.38 19.12
C MET A 282 -3.08 16.01 17.64
N SER A 283 -3.09 17.02 16.77
CA SER A 283 -2.91 16.85 15.33
C SER A 283 -1.44 16.98 14.96
N HIS A 284 -1.02 16.22 13.96
CA HIS A 284 0.31 16.32 13.38
C HIS A 284 0.30 15.89 11.90
N GLU A 285 1.32 16.34 11.17
CA GLU A 285 1.53 16.01 9.77
C GLU A 285 2.90 15.37 9.63
N VAL A 286 2.92 14.16 9.09
CA VAL A 286 4.09 13.26 9.10
C VAL A 286 4.28 12.66 7.72
N VAL A 287 5.41 11.98 7.54
CA VAL A 287 5.78 11.36 6.28
C VAL A 287 5.89 9.86 6.46
N GLU A 288 5.45 9.11 5.45
CA GLU A 288 5.92 7.75 5.25
C GLU A 288 6.72 7.68 3.96
N ALA A 289 7.88 7.05 4.00
CA ALA A 289 8.69 6.80 2.82
C ALA A 289 8.91 5.29 2.65
N TRP A 290 8.84 4.82 1.40
CA TRP A 290 9.24 3.46 1.06
C TRP A 290 10.76 3.34 1.20
N VAL A 291 11.21 2.40 2.02
CA VAL A 291 12.62 2.09 2.26
C VAL A 291 12.93 0.76 1.57
N PRO A 292 13.53 0.77 0.36
CA PRO A 292 13.78 -0.45 -0.41
C PRO A 292 14.54 -1.53 0.38
N SER A 293 15.59 -1.18 1.14
CA SER A 293 16.37 -2.14 1.91
C SER A 293 15.56 -2.84 3.03
N LEU A 294 14.45 -2.24 3.46
CA LEU A 294 13.53 -2.81 4.46
C LEU A 294 12.25 -3.37 3.82
N ARG A 295 12.04 -3.14 2.52
CA ARG A 295 10.83 -3.49 1.77
C ARG A 295 9.55 -3.05 2.50
N LYS A 296 9.59 -1.82 3.02
CA LYS A 296 8.59 -1.32 3.96
C LYS A 296 8.42 0.20 3.86
N TRP A 297 7.19 0.67 4.01
CA TRP A 297 6.89 2.07 4.32
C TRP A 297 7.28 2.37 5.76
N VAL A 298 8.07 3.40 5.99
CA VAL A 298 8.57 3.77 7.32
C VAL A 298 8.14 5.19 7.65
N PHE A 299 7.72 5.40 8.89
CA PHE A 299 7.37 6.69 9.46
C PHE A 299 8.61 7.58 9.64
N PHE A 300 8.45 8.86 9.29
CA PHE A 300 9.41 9.93 9.51
C PHE A 300 8.69 11.20 9.98
N ASP A 301 9.24 11.85 11.00
CA ASP A 301 8.83 13.17 11.46
C ASP A 301 9.93 14.19 11.16
N PRO A 302 9.84 14.89 10.00
CA PRO A 302 10.81 15.90 9.62
C PRO A 302 10.75 17.16 10.49
N SER A 303 9.71 17.34 11.30
CA SER A 303 9.61 18.50 12.20
C SER A 303 10.39 18.30 13.50
N LEU A 304 10.54 17.04 13.92
CA LEU A 304 11.13 16.64 15.20
C LEU A 304 12.41 15.81 15.07
N ALA A 305 12.90 15.62 13.84
CA ALA A 305 14.03 14.75 13.57
C ALA A 305 13.83 13.34 14.16
N ASN A 306 12.64 12.76 14.02
CA ASN A 306 12.28 11.55 14.75
C ASN A 306 11.72 10.43 13.87
N TYR A 307 12.07 9.19 14.21
CA TYR A 307 11.36 8.00 13.76
C TYR A 307 11.20 7.02 14.93
N TYR A 308 10.30 6.06 14.80
CA TYR A 308 10.03 5.09 15.85
C TYR A 308 10.45 3.68 15.43
N CYS A 309 10.93 2.92 16.39
CA CYS A 309 11.24 1.50 16.25
C CYS A 309 10.41 0.67 17.22
N ASP A 310 10.06 -0.53 16.76
CA ASP A 310 9.57 -1.58 17.63
C ASP A 310 10.68 -1.95 18.62
N LYS A 311 10.34 -2.01 19.91
CA LYS A 311 11.33 -2.13 20.98
C LYS A 311 11.95 -3.52 21.08
N GLU A 312 11.22 -4.55 20.65
CA GLU A 312 11.68 -5.94 20.72
C GLU A 312 12.58 -6.27 19.52
N THR A 313 12.19 -5.82 18.33
CA THR A 313 12.87 -6.15 17.08
C THR A 313 13.84 -5.09 16.60
N GLY A 314 13.78 -3.87 17.14
CA GLY A 314 14.55 -2.71 16.68
C GLY A 314 14.14 -2.19 15.30
N LYS A 315 13.11 -2.77 14.68
CA LYS A 315 12.70 -2.44 13.31
C LYS A 315 11.93 -1.13 13.28
N ALA A 316 12.25 -0.27 12.30
CA ALA A 316 11.53 0.97 12.09
C ALA A 316 10.05 0.70 11.76
N MET A 317 9.17 1.54 12.30
CA MET A 317 7.72 1.36 12.26
C MET A 317 7.05 2.29 11.24
N ASN A 318 5.83 1.91 10.83
CA ASN A 318 4.90 2.74 10.06
C ASN A 318 3.76 3.27 10.95
N VAL A 319 2.93 4.16 10.42
CA VAL A 319 1.84 4.82 11.17
C VAL A 319 0.84 3.81 11.72
N LEU A 320 0.49 2.77 10.96
CA LEU A 320 -0.48 1.74 11.38
C LEU A 320 0.08 0.88 12.53
N GLU A 321 1.36 0.55 12.51
CA GLU A 321 1.98 -0.20 13.59
C GLU A 321 2.01 0.61 14.89
N ILE A 322 2.30 1.92 14.79
CA ILE A 322 2.24 2.84 15.94
C ILE A 322 0.80 2.96 16.45
N HIS A 323 -0.15 3.09 15.54
CA HIS A 323 -1.59 3.12 15.84
C HIS A 323 -2.07 1.86 16.56
N ASN A 324 -1.71 0.68 16.06
CA ASN A 324 -2.03 -0.60 16.68
C ASN A 324 -1.44 -0.73 18.09
N LEU A 325 -0.27 -0.15 18.32
CA LEU A 325 0.32 -0.11 19.66
C LEU A 325 -0.54 0.71 20.65
N ILE A 326 -1.07 1.86 20.22
CA ILE A 326 -1.99 2.67 21.02
C ILE A 326 -3.27 1.89 21.32
N ILE A 327 -3.88 1.28 20.31
CA ILE A 327 -5.09 0.46 20.49
C ILE A 327 -4.85 -0.65 21.50
N ASN A 328 -3.77 -1.42 21.33
CA ASN A 328 -3.56 -2.64 22.08
C ASN A 328 -3.00 -2.43 23.49
N LYS A 329 -2.31 -1.30 23.74
CA LYS A 329 -1.60 -1.08 25.01
C LYS A 329 -2.16 0.08 25.83
N ILE A 330 -2.85 1.04 25.20
CA ILE A 330 -3.34 2.24 25.88
C ILE A 330 -4.85 2.21 26.03
N LEU A 331 -5.61 1.92 24.97
CA LEU A 331 -7.08 1.87 25.08
C LEU A 331 -7.54 0.76 26.03
N TYR A 332 -8.72 0.97 26.61
CA TYR A 332 -9.45 -0.10 27.28
C TYR A 332 -10.30 -0.88 26.27
N ASP A 333 -10.67 -2.10 26.64
CA ASP A 333 -11.47 -3.00 25.81
C ASP A 333 -12.87 -2.45 25.49
N ASP A 334 -13.42 -1.56 26.32
CA ASP A 334 -14.71 -0.91 26.12
C ASP A 334 -14.62 0.51 25.54
N LYS A 335 -13.42 1.03 25.29
CA LYS A 335 -13.20 2.38 24.73
C LYS A 335 -12.73 2.35 23.28
N ASP A 336 -12.90 3.46 22.59
CA ASP A 336 -12.47 3.68 21.22
C ASP A 336 -11.56 4.92 21.11
N MET A 337 -11.15 5.26 19.89
CA MET A 337 -10.31 6.41 19.63
C MET A 337 -11.04 7.74 19.87
N THR A 338 -12.37 7.77 19.85
CA THR A 338 -13.18 8.95 20.20
C THR A 338 -12.97 9.32 21.67
N TRP A 339 -12.93 8.32 22.57
CA TRP A 339 -12.59 8.54 23.98
C TRP A 339 -11.16 9.08 24.15
N PHE A 340 -10.21 8.57 23.36
CA PHE A 340 -8.78 8.90 23.44
C PHE A 340 -8.45 10.33 22.96
N ILE A 341 -9.12 10.82 21.92
CA ILE A 341 -8.85 12.16 21.38
C ILE A 341 -9.44 13.28 22.23
N SER A 342 -10.35 13.01 23.16
CA SER A 342 -11.06 14.06 23.90
C SER A 342 -10.12 14.93 24.75
N ARG A 343 -10.09 16.24 24.45
CA ARG A 343 -9.15 17.20 25.07
C ARG A 343 -9.33 17.36 26.58
N SER A 344 -10.56 17.31 27.06
CA SER A 344 -10.93 17.48 28.47
C SER A 344 -10.95 16.17 29.25
N ASN A 345 -10.66 15.03 28.62
CA ASN A 345 -10.76 13.72 29.27
C ASN A 345 -9.58 13.47 30.23
N GLN A 346 -9.84 13.59 31.53
CA GLN A 346 -8.84 13.34 32.57
C GLN A 346 -8.48 11.85 32.69
N GLU A 347 -9.46 10.96 32.50
CA GLU A 347 -9.25 9.51 32.55
C GLU A 347 -8.23 9.06 31.51
N THR A 348 -8.30 9.60 30.28
CA THR A 348 -7.31 9.30 29.23
C THR A 348 -5.91 9.75 29.63
N ARG A 349 -5.78 10.93 30.28
CA ARG A 349 -4.49 11.44 30.74
C ARG A 349 -3.89 10.54 31.80
N ASP A 350 -4.70 10.11 32.76
CA ASP A 350 -4.26 9.24 33.84
C ASP A 350 -3.90 7.86 33.32
N ARG A 351 -4.67 7.33 32.35
CA ARG A 351 -4.36 6.07 31.65
C ARG A 351 -3.02 6.15 30.92
N VAL A 352 -2.79 7.18 30.10
CA VAL A 352 -1.52 7.35 29.36
C VAL A 352 -0.34 7.44 30.33
N LYS A 353 -0.46 8.24 31.41
CA LYS A 353 0.59 8.33 32.44
C LYS A 353 0.87 6.99 33.11
N LYS A 354 -0.19 6.25 33.48
CA LYS A 354 -0.08 4.93 34.12
C LYS A 354 0.59 3.89 33.21
N VAL A 355 0.26 3.89 31.91
CA VAL A 355 0.85 2.96 30.93
C VAL A 355 2.32 3.31 30.67
N GLY A 356 2.67 4.59 30.65
CA GLY A 356 4.04 5.03 30.41
C GLY A 356 4.45 4.82 28.94
N PRO A 357 4.06 5.70 28.01
CA PRO A 357 4.21 5.49 26.56
C PRO A 357 5.65 5.22 26.10
N LYS A 358 6.65 5.78 26.79
CA LYS A 358 8.07 5.53 26.50
C LYS A 358 8.50 4.08 26.70
N GLN A 359 7.73 3.29 27.44
CA GLN A 359 8.02 1.88 27.67
C GLN A 359 7.60 1.01 26.50
N LEU A 360 6.66 1.49 25.67
CA LEU A 360 6.00 0.71 24.61
C LEU A 360 6.78 0.69 23.30
N ILE A 361 7.54 1.75 23.02
CA ILE A 361 8.16 2.01 21.72
C ILE A 361 9.51 2.68 21.91
N GLU A 362 10.44 2.49 20.97
CA GLU A 362 11.70 3.23 20.97
C GLU A 362 11.60 4.44 20.03
N ALA A 363 11.96 5.62 20.54
CA ALA A 363 12.09 6.83 19.74
C ALA A 363 13.55 7.09 19.39
N LYS A 364 13.85 7.30 18.12
CA LYS A 364 15.18 7.68 17.63
C LYS A 364 15.17 9.18 17.32
N LEU A 365 15.23 9.96 18.41
CA LEU A 365 15.13 11.41 18.37
C LEU A 365 16.47 12.05 17.96
N GLY A 366 16.41 12.93 16.96
CA GLY A 366 17.53 13.77 16.55
C GLY A 366 17.67 15.04 17.40
N GLY A 367 18.62 15.89 17.01
CA GLY A 367 18.99 17.09 17.75
C GLY A 367 18.13 18.33 17.47
N TRP A 368 17.06 18.24 16.66
CA TRP A 368 16.38 19.41 16.10
C TRP A 368 14.85 19.33 16.18
N MET A 369 14.23 20.48 16.45
CA MET A 369 12.79 20.71 16.44
C MET A 369 12.51 22.04 15.73
N TYR A 370 11.87 22.00 14.56
CA TYR A 370 11.52 23.19 13.78
C TYR A 370 12.70 24.20 13.64
N GLY A 371 13.88 23.71 13.25
CA GLY A 371 15.08 24.53 13.07
C GLY A 371 15.79 24.98 14.36
N ASN A 372 15.26 24.63 15.53
CA ASN A 372 15.87 24.93 16.83
C ASN A 372 16.46 23.66 17.46
N PRO A 373 17.50 23.77 18.29
CA PRO A 373 17.99 22.64 19.06
C PRO A 373 16.87 22.01 19.90
N MET A 374 16.81 20.68 19.90
CA MET A 374 15.86 19.92 20.72
C MET A 374 16.05 20.29 22.20
N PRO A 375 14.97 20.63 22.94
CA PRO A 375 15.09 20.92 24.37
C PRO A 375 15.64 19.71 25.14
N ALA A 376 16.59 19.95 26.06
CA ALA A 376 17.25 18.88 26.81
C ALA A 376 16.29 18.02 27.64
N ASN A 377 15.16 18.58 28.07
CA ASN A 377 14.11 17.91 28.82
C ASN A 377 12.87 17.61 27.97
N TYR A 378 13.01 17.51 26.64
CA TYR A 378 11.89 17.22 25.76
C TYR A 378 11.29 15.84 26.06
N ASP A 379 10.04 15.85 26.51
CA ASP A 379 9.31 14.61 26.81
C ASP A 379 8.62 14.07 25.56
N TRP A 380 9.37 13.41 24.69
CA TRP A 380 8.83 12.79 23.46
C TRP A 380 7.71 11.78 23.70
N GLY A 381 7.57 11.22 24.91
CA GLY A 381 6.50 10.28 25.23
C GLY A 381 5.18 10.97 25.55
N TRP A 382 5.21 12.24 25.94
CA TRP A 382 4.04 13.01 26.36
C TRP A 382 3.72 14.18 25.43
N GLN A 383 4.76 14.86 24.93
CA GLN A 383 4.66 16.14 24.26
C GLN A 383 4.33 16.01 22.78
N HIS A 384 4.73 14.93 22.08
CA HIS A 384 4.34 14.78 20.67
C HIS A 384 4.62 13.42 20.01
N GLY A 385 4.20 13.31 18.75
CA GLY A 385 4.59 12.28 17.79
C GLY A 385 3.79 11.01 18.02
N PHE A 386 4.26 10.17 18.93
CA PHE A 386 3.71 8.85 19.21
C PHE A 386 2.20 8.90 19.48
N LEU A 387 1.76 9.71 20.45
CA LEU A 387 0.37 9.78 20.87
C LEU A 387 -0.60 10.41 19.86
N ALA A 388 -0.09 11.01 18.77
CA ALA A 388 -0.91 11.56 17.70
C ALA A 388 -1.47 10.49 16.75
N HIS A 389 -0.98 9.25 16.78
CA HIS A 389 -1.33 8.17 15.84
C HIS A 389 -2.68 7.48 16.17
N GLY A 390 -3.67 8.26 16.59
CA GLY A 390 -5.00 7.76 16.90
C GLY A 390 -5.81 7.53 15.64
N PHE A 391 -6.19 8.59 14.94
CA PHE A 391 -6.77 8.53 13.61
C PHE A 391 -5.71 8.92 12.59
N PHE A 392 -5.79 8.39 11.37
CA PHE A 392 -4.91 8.84 10.29
C PHE A 392 -5.55 8.81 8.89
N GLN A 393 -5.12 9.76 8.06
CA GLN A 393 -5.54 9.94 6.66
C GLN A 393 -4.32 10.12 5.77
N MET A 394 -4.29 9.43 4.64
CA MET A 394 -3.23 9.56 3.64
C MET A 394 -3.63 10.55 2.55
N THR A 395 -2.71 11.43 2.16
CA THR A 395 -2.87 12.19 0.91
C THR A 395 -2.51 11.26 -0.26
N PRO A 396 -3.44 10.90 -1.18
CA PRO A 396 -3.23 9.85 -2.18
C PRO A 396 -2.42 10.33 -3.40
N ARG A 397 -1.50 11.27 -3.18
CA ARG A 397 -0.69 11.92 -4.21
C ARG A 397 0.44 12.74 -3.61
N ASN A 398 1.47 12.97 -4.39
CA ASN A 398 2.45 14.04 -4.15
C ASN A 398 2.82 14.83 -5.43
N ASP A 399 2.16 14.54 -6.57
CA ASP A 399 2.35 15.21 -7.88
C ASP A 399 1.73 16.61 -7.97
N PHE A 400 1.95 17.45 -6.95
CA PHE A 400 1.35 18.79 -6.86
C PHE A 400 1.87 19.76 -7.93
N TYR A 401 3.00 19.47 -8.57
CA TYR A 401 3.59 20.31 -9.61
C TYR A 401 3.14 19.89 -10.99
N SER A 402 3.12 18.58 -11.25
CA SER A 402 2.58 18.03 -12.49
C SER A 402 1.06 18.25 -12.61
N ASN A 403 0.34 18.35 -11.48
CA ASN A 403 -1.11 18.47 -11.43
C ASN A 403 -1.58 19.49 -10.37
N THR A 404 -1.33 20.77 -10.65
CA THR A 404 -1.54 21.91 -9.71
C THR A 404 -2.98 22.13 -9.24
N ASN A 405 -3.98 21.72 -10.02
CA ASN A 405 -5.41 21.94 -9.69
C ASN A 405 -5.99 20.90 -8.72
N ALA A 406 -5.25 19.84 -8.41
CA ALA A 406 -5.71 18.77 -7.53
C ALA A 406 -5.33 18.99 -6.05
N VAL A 407 -4.78 20.15 -5.72
CA VAL A 407 -4.54 20.59 -4.34
C VAL A 407 -5.87 20.81 -3.65
N SER A 408 -6.05 20.19 -2.49
CA SER A 408 -7.26 20.41 -1.73
C SER A 408 -7.31 21.77 -1.04
N LYS A 409 -8.48 22.42 -1.08
CA LYS A 409 -8.71 23.79 -0.59
C LYS A 409 -9.04 23.94 0.92
N LYS A 410 -9.09 22.87 1.70
CA LYS A 410 -9.48 22.82 3.14
C LYS A 410 -8.43 22.12 4.06
N PHE A 411 -7.12 22.22 3.78
CA PHE A 411 -6.11 21.24 4.28
C PHE A 411 -5.54 21.70 5.61
N GLN A 412 -6.33 21.64 6.69
CA GLN A 412 -5.90 22.17 7.99
C GLN A 412 -6.50 21.48 9.23
N SER A 413 -7.35 20.45 9.12
CA SER A 413 -7.95 19.81 10.31
C SER A 413 -8.40 18.38 10.04
N TYR A 414 -7.74 17.35 10.58
CA TYR A 414 -8.24 15.97 10.45
C TYR A 414 -9.61 15.79 11.13
N PRO A 415 -10.57 15.07 10.52
CA PRO A 415 -10.57 14.58 9.13
C PRO A 415 -10.86 15.74 8.18
N GLY A 416 -9.87 16.11 7.36
CA GLY A 416 -9.92 17.36 6.60
C GLY A 416 -10.61 17.23 5.26
N TYR A 417 -10.70 16.00 4.74
CA TYR A 417 -11.20 15.73 3.39
C TYR A 417 -11.98 14.45 3.28
N SER A 418 -13.16 14.57 2.68
CA SER A 418 -14.07 13.45 2.45
C SER A 418 -13.56 12.40 1.47
N ASN A 419 -12.64 12.79 0.58
CA ASN A 419 -12.21 11.95 -0.53
C ASN A 419 -10.82 11.35 -0.32
N TYR A 420 -10.08 11.76 0.72
CA TYR A 420 -8.79 11.17 1.00
C TYR A 420 -8.95 9.88 1.82
N PRO A 421 -8.13 8.84 1.57
CA PRO A 421 -8.20 7.59 2.29
C PRO A 421 -8.05 7.76 3.80
N ASN A 422 -9.05 7.31 4.57
CA ASN A 422 -9.03 7.28 6.03
C ASN A 422 -8.92 5.84 6.52
N TRP A 423 -8.12 5.62 7.55
CA TRP A 423 -8.12 4.35 8.25
C TRP A 423 -9.32 4.25 9.19
N VAL A 424 -9.95 3.08 9.19
CA VAL A 424 -11.05 2.71 10.09
C VAL A 424 -10.85 1.28 10.56
N ASP A 425 -11.13 1.02 11.82
CA ASP A 425 -11.19 -0.34 12.40
C ASP A 425 -12.26 -0.42 13.49
N GLU A 426 -12.26 -1.49 14.30
CA GLU A 426 -13.22 -1.68 15.40
C GLU A 426 -13.10 -0.59 16.49
N LYS A 427 -11.90 -0.07 16.73
CA LYS A 427 -11.55 0.91 17.77
C LYS A 427 -11.42 2.33 17.22
N THR A 428 -11.45 2.50 15.90
CA THR A 428 -11.27 3.77 15.20
C THR A 428 -12.42 3.95 14.22
N PRO A 429 -13.62 4.36 14.69
CA PRO A 429 -14.81 4.43 13.85
C PRO A 429 -14.70 5.53 12.79
N PRO A 430 -15.44 5.44 11.67
CA PRO A 430 -15.53 6.52 10.70
C PRO A 430 -16.05 7.81 11.35
N ARG A 431 -15.64 8.96 10.81
CA ARG A 431 -16.13 10.28 11.23
C ARG A 431 -17.00 10.90 10.14
N LYS A 432 -17.93 11.78 10.53
CA LYS A 432 -18.74 12.55 9.59
C LYS A 432 -17.82 13.29 8.61
N GLY A 433 -18.13 13.17 7.31
CA GLY A 433 -17.33 13.77 6.26
C GLY A 433 -16.07 12.99 5.89
N GLY A 434 -15.86 11.76 6.36
CA GLY A 434 -14.79 10.86 5.93
C GLY A 434 -15.34 9.63 5.20
N GLU A 435 -16.02 9.82 4.05
CA GLU A 435 -16.73 8.74 3.34
C GLU A 435 -15.79 7.74 2.64
N ASN A 436 -14.56 8.14 2.32
CA ASN A 436 -13.54 7.29 1.71
C ASN A 436 -12.67 6.61 2.77
N TRP A 437 -13.19 5.53 3.39
CA TRP A 437 -12.45 4.77 4.40
C TRP A 437 -12.06 3.36 3.95
N PHE A 438 -11.02 2.85 4.60
CA PHE A 438 -10.41 1.56 4.36
C PHE A 438 -10.09 0.89 5.69
N THR A 439 -10.09 -0.44 5.72
CA THR A 439 -10.03 -1.23 6.94
C THR A 439 -8.92 -2.29 6.92
N ARG A 440 -8.04 -2.25 5.91
CA ARG A 440 -7.03 -3.28 5.68
C ARG A 440 -5.66 -2.67 5.47
N ALA A 441 -4.66 -3.29 6.10
CA ALA A 441 -3.27 -2.85 5.95
C ALA A 441 -2.84 -2.81 4.47
N ARG A 442 -3.26 -3.79 3.64
CA ARG A 442 -2.92 -3.81 2.21
C ARG A 442 -3.36 -2.56 1.44
N ASP A 443 -4.41 -1.87 1.90
CA ASP A 443 -4.92 -0.67 1.25
C ASP A 443 -3.93 0.49 1.40
N PHE A 444 -3.29 0.60 2.57
CA PHE A 444 -2.30 1.65 2.81
C PHE A 444 -0.87 1.20 2.54
N TYR A 445 -0.52 -0.08 2.65
CA TYR A 445 0.88 -0.53 2.66
C TYR A 445 1.19 -1.45 1.48
N TRP A 446 1.00 -0.94 0.26
CA TRP A 446 1.39 -1.64 -0.96
C TRP A 446 2.91 -1.66 -1.14
N THR A 447 3.43 -2.66 -1.84
CA THR A 447 4.85 -2.75 -2.21
C THR A 447 5.19 -1.74 -3.31
N VAL A 448 6.42 -1.25 -3.34
CA VAL A 448 6.89 -0.28 -4.33
C VAL A 448 8.30 -0.64 -4.81
N ASP A 449 8.64 -0.27 -6.05
CA ASP A 449 9.97 -0.52 -6.63
C ASP A 449 10.36 -2.02 -6.64
N GLU A 450 9.41 -2.94 -6.81
CA GLU A 450 9.68 -4.39 -6.90
C GLU A 450 9.19 -4.97 -8.23
N ALA A 451 9.87 -6.01 -8.74
CA ALA A 451 9.37 -6.87 -9.81
C ALA A 451 9.04 -8.25 -9.25
N SER A 452 8.00 -8.87 -9.77
CA SER A 452 7.61 -10.25 -9.49
C SER A 452 7.44 -11.00 -10.80
N PHE A 453 7.41 -12.33 -10.73
CA PHE A 453 7.03 -13.14 -11.86
C PHE A 453 6.38 -14.46 -11.45
N VAL A 454 5.58 -15.01 -12.36
CA VAL A 454 5.04 -16.37 -12.30
C VAL A 454 5.67 -17.18 -13.42
N LEU A 455 6.07 -18.42 -13.10
CA LEU A 455 6.60 -19.35 -14.07
C LEU A 455 5.51 -20.35 -14.46
N VAL A 456 5.21 -20.43 -15.74
CA VAL A 456 4.20 -21.35 -16.30
C VAL A 456 4.85 -22.20 -17.38
N GLN A 457 4.57 -23.50 -17.37
CA GLN A 457 5.02 -24.38 -18.44
C GLN A 457 4.32 -24.02 -19.76
N ASP A 458 5.07 -23.91 -20.85
CA ASP A 458 4.52 -23.77 -22.19
C ASP A 458 3.98 -25.12 -22.71
N SER A 459 3.20 -25.07 -23.77
CA SER A 459 2.86 -26.22 -24.61
C SER A 459 4.10 -26.94 -25.20
N GLN A 460 5.17 -26.19 -25.45
CA GLN A 460 6.48 -26.70 -25.87
C GLN A 460 7.27 -27.17 -24.66
N GLU A 461 7.63 -28.46 -24.65
CA GLU A 461 8.46 -29.03 -23.58
C GLU A 461 9.82 -28.32 -23.48
N GLY A 462 10.23 -28.01 -22.25
CA GLY A 462 11.48 -27.31 -21.96
C GLY A 462 11.41 -25.79 -22.08
N VAL A 463 10.24 -25.21 -22.31
CA VAL A 463 10.04 -23.76 -22.37
C VAL A 463 9.12 -23.28 -21.25
N LEU A 464 9.58 -22.35 -20.43
CA LEU A 464 8.73 -21.66 -19.45
C LEU A 464 8.27 -20.31 -20.00
N GLU A 465 7.00 -19.99 -19.85
CA GLU A 465 6.49 -18.62 -19.90
C GLU A 465 6.74 -17.96 -18.55
N VAL A 466 7.45 -16.85 -18.57
CA VAL A 466 7.75 -16.01 -17.42
C VAL A 466 6.81 -14.80 -17.48
N GLU A 467 5.70 -14.88 -16.76
CA GLU A 467 4.76 -13.77 -16.60
C GLU A 467 5.33 -12.78 -15.59
N MET A 468 5.75 -11.61 -16.04
CA MET A 468 6.36 -10.57 -15.21
C MET A 468 5.34 -9.50 -14.82
N GLY A 469 5.59 -8.86 -13.69
CA GLY A 469 4.91 -7.61 -13.34
C GLY A 469 5.71 -6.80 -12.34
N HIS A 470 5.30 -5.55 -12.13
CA HIS A 470 5.99 -4.63 -11.23
C HIS A 470 5.02 -3.79 -10.39
N CYS A 471 5.59 -3.12 -9.39
CA CYS A 471 4.96 -2.05 -8.62
C CYS A 471 5.82 -0.77 -8.59
N MET A 472 6.78 -0.65 -9.51
CA MET A 472 7.65 0.50 -9.70
C MET A 472 6.93 1.67 -10.41
N PRO A 473 6.83 2.87 -9.80
CA PRO A 473 6.42 4.09 -10.49
C PRO A 473 7.47 4.51 -11.54
N PHE A 474 7.01 5.05 -12.66
CA PHE A 474 7.88 5.44 -13.80
C PHE A 474 8.69 4.26 -14.36
N PHE A 475 8.11 3.06 -14.33
CA PHE A 475 8.75 1.87 -14.86
C PHE A 475 9.08 2.05 -16.34
N ALA A 476 10.33 1.77 -16.71
CA ALA A 476 10.77 1.82 -18.09
C ALA A 476 10.93 0.41 -18.68
N LYS A 477 11.51 -0.52 -17.91
CA LYS A 477 11.90 -1.84 -18.42
C LYS A 477 12.29 -2.83 -17.32
N TYR A 478 12.34 -4.11 -17.70
CA TYR A 478 13.01 -5.16 -16.94
C TYR A 478 14.45 -5.37 -17.42
N GLU A 479 15.37 -5.60 -16.49
CA GLU A 479 16.67 -6.23 -16.73
C GLU A 479 16.56 -7.72 -16.38
N ILE A 480 16.79 -8.60 -17.36
CA ILE A 480 16.72 -10.06 -17.18
C ILE A 480 18.12 -10.66 -17.30
N LYS A 481 18.50 -11.45 -16.29
CA LYS A 481 19.72 -12.26 -16.29
C LYS A 481 19.37 -13.74 -16.32
N ILE A 482 19.97 -14.47 -17.25
CA ILE A 482 19.89 -15.94 -17.34
C ILE A 482 21.29 -16.50 -17.13
N ASP A 483 21.47 -17.36 -16.12
CA ASP A 483 22.75 -18.00 -15.78
C ASP A 483 23.95 -17.01 -15.79
N GLU A 484 23.82 -15.90 -15.06
CA GLU A 484 24.79 -14.79 -14.94
C GLU A 484 25.02 -13.95 -16.21
N LYS A 485 24.37 -14.28 -17.33
CA LYS A 485 24.43 -13.48 -18.56
C LYS A 485 23.22 -12.56 -18.64
N ILE A 486 23.46 -11.26 -18.85
CA ILE A 486 22.38 -10.32 -19.16
C ILE A 486 21.90 -10.64 -20.57
N THR A 487 20.69 -11.16 -20.68
CA THR A 487 20.17 -11.74 -21.93
C THR A 487 19.37 -10.72 -22.74
N THR A 488 18.80 -9.70 -22.09
CA THR A 488 17.95 -8.73 -22.79
C THR A 488 18.01 -7.34 -22.15
N PRO A 489 18.36 -6.28 -22.89
CA PRO A 489 18.33 -4.92 -22.36
C PRO A 489 16.95 -4.25 -22.42
N GLN A 490 15.95 -4.86 -23.07
CA GLN A 490 14.62 -4.26 -23.33
C GLN A 490 13.55 -5.36 -23.51
N VAL A 491 12.76 -5.66 -22.47
CA VAL A 491 11.49 -6.37 -22.64
C VAL A 491 10.40 -5.48 -22.06
N GLN A 492 9.53 -4.93 -22.93
CA GLN A 492 8.30 -4.25 -22.53
C GLN A 492 7.13 -5.24 -22.42
N ASN A 493 7.24 -6.42 -23.05
CA ASN A 493 6.23 -7.46 -22.96
C ASN A 493 6.29 -8.14 -21.59
N SER A 494 5.15 -8.32 -20.95
CA SER A 494 5.07 -8.97 -19.64
C SER A 494 5.15 -10.49 -19.68
N ILE A 495 5.39 -11.08 -20.84
CA ILE A 495 5.64 -12.52 -20.98
C ILE A 495 6.96 -12.72 -21.72
N PHE A 496 7.88 -13.43 -21.08
CA PHE A 496 9.17 -13.83 -21.64
C PHE A 496 9.23 -15.35 -21.75
N LYS A 497 9.59 -15.88 -22.94
CA LYS A 497 9.80 -17.32 -23.12
C LYS A 497 11.23 -17.70 -22.76
N TRP A 498 11.38 -18.62 -21.81
CA TRP A 498 12.65 -19.08 -21.30
C TRP A 498 12.87 -20.56 -21.64
N GLU A 499 13.81 -20.82 -22.54
CA GLU A 499 14.24 -22.17 -22.87
C GLU A 499 15.19 -22.71 -21.78
N LEU A 500 14.85 -23.88 -21.25
CA LEU A 500 15.61 -24.56 -20.20
C LEU A 500 16.66 -25.48 -20.83
N LYS A 501 17.89 -25.44 -20.30
CA LYS A 501 18.91 -26.47 -20.54
C LYS A 501 18.77 -27.58 -19.51
N ASN A 502 19.30 -28.76 -19.81
CA ASN A 502 19.36 -29.85 -18.82
C ASN A 502 20.16 -29.42 -17.58
N GLY A 503 19.63 -29.72 -16.39
CA GLY A 503 20.24 -29.37 -15.11
C GLY A 503 19.74 -28.05 -14.54
N LYS A 504 20.62 -27.29 -13.89
CA LYS A 504 20.28 -26.02 -13.22
C LYS A 504 20.16 -24.85 -14.19
N ASN A 505 19.09 -24.09 -14.04
CA ASN A 505 18.76 -22.89 -14.80
C ASN A 505 18.42 -21.76 -13.83
N ARG A 506 19.05 -20.59 -13.93
CA ARG A 506 18.74 -19.44 -13.07
C ARG A 506 18.20 -18.27 -13.87
N ILE A 507 17.12 -17.66 -13.39
CA ILE A 507 16.58 -16.38 -13.88
C ILE A 507 16.54 -15.35 -12.76
N GLU A 508 16.88 -14.11 -13.09
CA GLU A 508 16.70 -12.93 -12.22
C GLU A 508 16.13 -11.78 -13.03
N ILE A 509 15.13 -11.09 -12.46
CA ILE A 509 14.37 -10.03 -13.11
C ILE A 509 14.37 -8.82 -12.19
N THR A 510 14.92 -7.71 -12.66
CA THR A 510 15.02 -6.45 -11.92
C THR A 510 14.25 -5.35 -12.64
N PRO A 511 13.35 -4.60 -11.97
CA PRO A 511 12.67 -3.48 -12.61
C PRO A 511 13.59 -2.26 -12.63
N VAL A 512 13.52 -1.46 -13.68
CA VAL A 512 14.28 -0.22 -13.85
C VAL A 512 13.34 0.90 -14.24
N ASP A 513 13.43 2.04 -13.56
CA ASP A 513 12.63 3.22 -13.86
C ASP A 513 13.23 4.05 -15.01
N GLU A 514 12.49 5.04 -15.48
CA GLU A 514 12.88 5.99 -16.54
C GLU A 514 14.18 6.77 -16.21
N TYR A 515 14.59 6.80 -14.94
CA TYR A 515 15.77 7.50 -14.44
C TYR A 515 16.96 6.56 -14.22
N GLY A 516 16.82 5.27 -14.55
CA GLY A 516 17.85 4.25 -14.39
C GLY A 516 17.97 3.70 -12.97
N LYS A 517 17.07 4.05 -12.04
CA LYS A 517 17.05 3.48 -10.69
C LYS A 517 16.55 2.04 -10.77
N LYS A 518 17.32 1.13 -10.19
CA LYS A 518 16.95 -0.29 -10.08
C LYS A 518 16.12 -0.51 -8.82
N GLY A 519 15.06 -1.29 -8.94
CA GLY A 519 14.26 -1.75 -7.82
C GLY A 519 14.75 -3.08 -7.27
N GLN A 520 13.95 -3.67 -6.38
CA GLN A 520 14.17 -5.01 -5.87
C GLN A 520 13.85 -6.04 -6.97
N GLY A 521 14.87 -6.81 -7.36
CA GLY A 521 14.72 -7.92 -8.29
C GLY A 521 14.17 -9.18 -7.62
N SER A 522 13.60 -10.05 -8.45
CA SER A 522 13.18 -11.41 -8.09
C SER A 522 14.06 -12.44 -8.79
N PHE A 523 14.28 -13.61 -8.18
CA PHE A 523 14.99 -14.70 -8.85
C PHE A 523 14.40 -16.09 -8.55
N ALA A 524 14.67 -17.03 -9.46
CA ALA A 524 14.37 -18.44 -9.28
C ALA A 524 15.45 -19.33 -9.93
N VAL A 525 15.67 -20.51 -9.35
CA VAL A 525 16.52 -21.58 -9.88
C VAL A 525 15.67 -22.81 -10.14
N ILE A 526 15.73 -23.31 -11.37
CA ILE A 526 14.97 -24.46 -11.87
C ILE A 526 15.92 -25.63 -12.14
N GLU A 527 15.58 -26.81 -11.66
CA GLU A 527 16.16 -28.07 -12.13
C GLU A 527 15.26 -28.64 -13.24
N TYR A 528 15.84 -28.91 -14.43
CA TYR A 528 15.13 -29.43 -15.61
C TYR A 528 15.71 -30.74 -16.16
#